data_AF-A0A1F6AVT6-F1
#
_entry.id   AF-A0A1F6AVT6-F1
#
_cell.length_a   1.000
_cell.length_b   1.000
_cell.length_c   1.000
_cell.angle_alpha   90.00
_cell.angle_beta   90.00
_cell.angle_gamma   90.00
#
_symmetry.space_group_name_H-M   'P 1'
#
loop_
_entity.id
_entity.type
_entity.pdbx_description
1 polymer ?
#
loop_
_entity_poly.entity_id
_entity_poly.type
_entity_poly.pdbx_seq_one_letter_code
_entity_poly.pdbx_strand_id
1 'polypeptide(L)'
;MQTIGDILKKFNPIEDKYISREFQAYGIYLSETLGDYKHKGIYIRLAKTIPRAILEKALSFVKDSNARNKAKLFMWKMGKLRRGEE
;
A
#
# COMPACT_ATOMS: atom_id res chain seq x y z
N MET A 1 24.25 23.04 -16.89
CA MET A 1 22.83 23.01 -16.46
C MET A 1 22.16 21.90 -17.25
N GLN A 2 21.47 20.96 -16.62
CA GLN A 2 20.76 19.91 -17.37
C GLN A 2 19.49 20.50 -17.99
N THR A 3 19.21 20.19 -19.26
CA THR A 3 17.97 20.63 -19.91
C THR A 3 16.84 19.64 -19.63
N ILE A 4 15.59 20.08 -19.77
CA ILE A 4 14.41 19.20 -19.67
C ILE A 4 14.52 18.04 -20.67
N GLY A 5 15.04 18.30 -21.88
CA GLY A 5 15.26 17.26 -22.90
C GLY A 5 16.25 16.18 -22.45
N ASP A 6 17.29 16.55 -21.70
CA ASP A 6 18.27 15.59 -21.16
C ASP A 6 17.69 14.73 -20.04
N ILE A 7 16.72 15.26 -19.28
CA ILE A 7 16.00 14.54 -18.23
C ILE A 7 15.05 13.52 -18.87
N LEU A 8 14.28 13.93 -19.88
CA LEU A 8 13.30 13.06 -20.56
C LEU A 8 13.96 11.88 -21.29
N LYS A 9 15.16 12.06 -21.84
CA LYS A 9 15.94 10.95 -22.45
C LYS A 9 16.26 9.81 -21.49
N LYS A 10 16.31 10.08 -20.19
CA LYS A 10 16.62 9.08 -19.14
C LYS A 10 15.37 8.58 -18.40
N PHE A 11 14.20 9.17 -18.69
CA PHE A 11 12.97 8.82 -18.03
C PHE A 11 12.39 7.54 -18.64
N ASN A 12 12.24 6.49 -17.84
CA ASN A 12 11.51 5.29 -18.22
C ASN A 12 10.11 5.35 -17.59
N PRO A 13 9.03 5.55 -18.36
CA PRO A 13 7.67 5.61 -17.82
C PRO A 13 7.16 4.25 -17.30
N ILE A 14 7.84 3.15 -17.63
CA ILE A 14 7.44 1.79 -17.27
C ILE A 14 8.07 1.37 -15.94
N GLU A 15 9.23 1.92 -15.60
CA GLU A 15 9.98 1.58 -14.40
C GLU A 15 9.95 2.72 -13.40
N ASP A 16 9.34 2.46 -12.25
CA ASP A 16 9.42 3.39 -11.13
C ASP A 16 10.79 3.25 -10.45
N LYS A 17 11.46 4.39 -10.23
CA LYS A 17 12.78 4.46 -9.60
C LYS A 17 12.83 3.83 -8.20
N TYR A 18 11.71 3.82 -7.46
CA TYR A 18 11.62 3.39 -6.07
C TYR A 18 10.78 2.12 -5.87
N ILE A 19 9.95 1.76 -6.84
CA ILE A 19 9.11 0.56 -6.80
C ILE A 19 9.66 -0.49 -7.77
N SER A 20 10.42 -1.42 -7.22
CA SER A 20 11.04 -2.53 -7.99
C SER A 20 10.31 -3.87 -7.84
N ARG A 21 9.41 -3.98 -6.86
CA ARG A 21 8.73 -5.23 -6.50
C ARG A 21 7.24 -5.00 -6.27
N GLU A 22 6.45 -6.02 -6.59
CA GLU A 22 4.98 -5.98 -6.48
C GLU A 22 4.51 -5.62 -5.06
N PHE A 23 5.11 -6.19 -4.01
CA PHE A 23 4.70 -5.85 -2.63
C PHE A 23 4.97 -4.39 -2.25
N GLN A 24 5.93 -3.72 -2.91
CA GLN A 24 6.17 -2.29 -2.71
C GLN A 24 5.02 -1.49 -3.34
N ALA A 25 4.65 -1.81 -4.58
CA ALA A 25 3.50 -1.21 -5.26
C ALA A 25 2.21 -1.40 -4.44
N TYR A 26 1.97 -2.62 -3.96
CA TYR A 26 0.78 -2.89 -3.15
C TYR A 26 0.81 -2.19 -1.80
N GLY A 27 1.97 -2.10 -1.15
CA GLY A 27 2.12 -1.31 0.08
C GLY A 27 1.79 0.17 -0.11
N ILE A 28 2.24 0.76 -1.23
CA ILE A 28 1.87 2.12 -1.61
C ILE A 28 0.36 2.22 -1.82
N TYR A 29 -0.22 1.33 -2.64
CA TYR A 29 -1.65 1.26 -2.91
C TYR A 29 -2.49 1.18 -1.62
N LEU A 30 -2.10 0.34 -0.65
CA LEU A 30 -2.76 0.25 0.65
C LEU A 30 -2.72 1.59 1.39
N SER A 31 -1.55 2.21 1.45
CA SER A 31 -1.37 3.48 2.16
C SER A 31 -2.19 4.62 1.54
N GLU A 32 -2.30 4.67 0.21
CA GLU A 32 -3.10 5.65 -0.51
C GLU A 32 -4.59 5.39 -0.31
N THR A 33 -5.03 4.13 -0.47
CA THR A 33 -6.43 3.73 -0.29
C THR A 33 -6.93 4.01 1.12
N LEU A 34 -6.07 3.85 2.13
CA LEU A 34 -6.42 4.08 3.54
C LEU A 34 -6.21 5.53 3.98
N GLY A 35 -5.70 6.41 3.10
CA GLY A 35 -5.42 7.81 3.40
C GLY A 35 -4.29 8.01 4.42
N ASP A 36 -3.34 7.08 4.49
CA ASP A 36 -2.25 7.07 5.48
C ASP A 36 -0.87 6.94 4.83
N TYR A 37 -0.67 7.70 3.75
CA TYR A 37 0.55 7.70 2.95
C TYR A 37 1.82 8.03 3.76
N LYS A 38 1.70 8.84 4.82
CA LYS A 38 2.80 9.15 5.75
C LYS A 38 3.43 7.91 6.38
N HIS A 39 2.68 6.81 6.51
CA HIS A 39 3.16 5.54 7.06
C HIS A 39 3.34 4.45 6.00
N LYS A 40 3.52 4.82 4.71
CA LYS A 40 3.71 3.88 3.59
C LYS A 40 4.70 2.75 3.85
N GLY A 41 5.78 3.04 4.58
CA GLY A 41 6.79 2.03 4.94
C GLY A 41 6.24 0.87 5.79
N ILE A 42 5.23 1.12 6.63
CA ILE A 42 4.53 0.08 7.39
C ILE A 42 3.73 -0.79 6.44
N TYR A 43 2.95 -0.20 5.53
CA TYR A 43 2.13 -0.95 4.58
C TYR A 43 2.96 -1.79 3.60
N ILE A 44 4.10 -1.27 3.12
CA ILE A 44 5.06 -2.04 2.31
C ILE A 44 5.59 -3.25 3.09
N ARG A 45 5.89 -3.07 4.38
CA ARG A 45 6.35 -4.18 5.22
C ARG A 45 5.25 -5.23 5.40
N LEU A 46 4.01 -4.81 5.66
CA LEU A 46 2.86 -5.71 5.78
C LEU A 46 2.62 -6.47 4.47
N ALA A 47 2.66 -5.78 3.33
CA ALA A 47 2.53 -6.40 2.00
C ALA A 47 3.62 -7.44 1.71
N LYS A 48 4.83 -7.24 2.27
CA LYS A 48 5.94 -8.19 2.13
C LYS A 48 5.79 -9.43 3.01
N THR A 49 5.22 -9.30 4.21
CA THR A 49 5.26 -10.35 5.25
C THR A 49 3.94 -11.04 5.51
N ILE A 50 2.82 -10.42 5.14
CA ILE A 50 1.48 -10.95 5.40
C ILE A 50 0.89 -11.48 4.09
N PRO A 51 0.24 -12.66 4.09
CA PRO A 51 -0.44 -13.19 2.91
C PRO A 51 -1.42 -12.18 2.30
N ARG A 52 -1.37 -12.02 0.96
CA ARG A 52 -2.20 -11.08 0.21
C ARG A 52 -3.69 -11.22 0.53
N ALA A 53 -4.18 -12.45 0.64
CA ALA A 53 -5.58 -12.74 0.94
C ALA A 53 -6.07 -12.08 2.24
N ILE A 54 -5.23 -12.01 3.27
CA ILE A 54 -5.58 -11.37 4.55
C ILE A 54 -5.68 -9.86 4.37
N LEU A 55 -4.72 -9.26 3.66
CA LEU A 55 -4.68 -7.82 3.42
C LEU A 55 -5.85 -7.39 2.54
N GLU A 56 -6.21 -8.16 1.51
CA GLU A 56 -7.36 -7.85 0.66
C GLU A 56 -8.68 -8.01 1.37
N LYS A 57 -8.88 -9.07 2.16
CA LYS A 57 -10.10 -9.24 2.96
C LYS A 57 -10.25 -8.10 3.97
N ALA A 58 -9.16 -7.67 4.62
CA ALA A 58 -9.17 -6.50 5.50
C ALA A 58 -9.46 -5.19 4.74
N LEU A 59 -8.86 -4.99 3.57
CA LEU A 59 -9.06 -3.79 2.77
C LEU A 59 -10.49 -3.69 2.26
N SER A 60 -11.06 -4.79 1.75
CA SER A 60 -12.45 -4.85 1.28
C SER A 60 -13.41 -4.46 2.39
N PHE A 61 -13.22 -4.99 3.60
CA PHE A 61 -14.02 -4.64 4.77
C PHE A 61 -13.98 -3.13 5.09
N VAL A 62 -12.82 -2.50 4.92
CA VAL A 62 -12.64 -1.08 5.26
C VAL A 62 -13.11 -0.14 4.16
N LYS A 63 -13.04 -0.55 2.89
CA LYS A 63 -13.45 0.28 1.75
C LYS A 63 -14.88 0.77 1.91
N ASP A 64 -15.78 -0.13 2.27
CA ASP A 64 -17.21 0.13 2.44
C ASP A 64 -17.56 0.80 3.79
N SER A 65 -16.57 0.97 4.67
CA SER A 65 -16.79 1.60 5.98
C SER A 65 -16.81 3.12 5.92
N ASN A 66 -17.67 3.73 6.74
CA ASN A 66 -17.67 5.17 7.03
C ASN A 66 -16.77 5.54 8.21
N ALA A 67 -15.78 4.69 8.53
CA ALA A 67 -14.93 4.89 9.70
C ALA A 67 -14.10 6.18 9.56
N ARG A 68 -14.08 6.98 10.64
CA ARG A 68 -13.27 8.21 10.72
C ARG A 68 -11.78 7.96 10.48
N ASN A 69 -11.28 6.77 10.84
CA ASN A 69 -9.89 6.38 10.59
C ASN A 69 -9.85 4.97 10.00
N LYS A 70 -9.82 4.91 8.66
CA LYS A 70 -9.77 3.67 7.88
C LYS A 70 -8.49 2.86 8.14
N ALA A 71 -7.35 3.53 8.32
CA ALA A 71 -6.08 2.88 8.64
C ALA A 71 -6.13 2.08 9.95
N LYS A 72 -6.68 2.65 11.03
CA LYS A 72 -6.84 1.94 12.31
C LYS A 72 -7.80 0.75 12.18
N LEU A 73 -8.92 0.94 11.49
CA LEU A 73 -9.89 -0.13 11.26
C LEU A 73 -9.27 -1.28 10.44
N PHE A 74 -8.46 -0.95 9.44
CA PHE A 74 -7.70 -1.90 8.65
C PHE A 74 -6.73 -2.72 9.52
N MET A 75 -5.95 -2.05 10.35
CA MET A 75 -5.00 -2.72 11.24
C MET A 75 -5.71 -3.68 12.21
N TRP A 76 -6.84 -3.24 12.78
CA TRP A 76 -7.66 -4.06 13.65
C TRP A 76 -8.22 -5.30 12.92
N LYS A 77 -8.82 -5.11 11.73
CA LYS A 77 -9.44 -6.20 10.97
C LYS A 77 -8.41 -7.20 10.47
N MET A 78 -7.29 -6.73 9.93
CA MET A 78 -6.16 -7.59 9.57
C MET A 78 -5.69 -8.42 10.77
N GLY A 79 -5.61 -7.83 11.96
CA GLY A 79 -5.24 -8.53 13.19
C GLY A 79 -6.23 -9.64 13.57
N LYS A 80 -7.54 -9.41 13.43
CA LYS A 80 -8.59 -10.42 13.62
C LYS A 80 -8.43 -11.59 12.65
N LEU A 81 -8.31 -11.29 11.35
CA LEU A 81 -8.13 -12.30 10.31
C LEU A 81 -6.88 -13.16 10.50
N ARG A 82 -5.78 -12.56 10.97
CA ARG A 82 -4.54 -13.31 11.29
C ARG A 82 -4.71 -14.29 12.45
N ARG A 83 -5.67 -14.06 13.35
CA ARG A 83 -6.00 -14.97 14.46
C ARG A 83 -7.07 -15.99 14.07
N GLY A 84 -7.56 -15.97 12.84
CA GLY A 84 -8.66 -16.83 12.38
C GLY A 84 -10.03 -16.35 12.86
N GLU A 85 -10.14 -15.11 13.35
CA GLU A 85 -11.41 -14.50 13.72
C GLU A 85 -11.98 -13.76 12.51
N GLU A 86 -13.29 -13.94 12.23
CA GLU A 86 -13.89 -13.45 10.98
C GLU A 86 -14.12 -11.95 10.87
#